data_AF-A0A946EPB4-F1
#
_entry.id   AF-A0A946EPB4-F1
#
_cell.length_a   1.000
_cell.length_b   1.000
_cell.length_c   1.000
_cell.angle_alpha   90.00
_cell.angle_beta   90.00
_cell.angle_gamma   90.00
#
_symmetry.space_group_name_H-M   'P 1'
#
loop_
_entity.id
_entity.type
_entity.pdbx_description
1 polymer ?
#
loop_
_entity_poly.entity_id
_entity_poly.type
_entity_poly.pdbx_seq_one_letter_code
_entity_poly.pdbx_strand_id
1 'polypeptide(L)'
;MTRFYKQANFTLARANPSTRVLLTLFLLTVLLGCFVALLQYSGRSGGFTAVDARQWVQGNEEQLDAEVLIPSKSSVEMLAIIHDHIFSLAVLLFVVLHLVELTPWTEGPKITLSLLGYGSLLLTLFAPWWLQHETPGSDSMTPLSMMLGGSLLLLSLSIGSIACLDELWWAPIRRKGRKQPEPAAPSPLHPGHGARSDRCPMGHQDPRSSTDDDSPE
;
A
#
# COMPACT_ATOMS: atom_id res chain seq x y z
N MET A 1 11.10 1.70 28.14
CA MET A 1 10.64 1.04 26.90
C MET A 1 10.26 2.10 25.89
N THR A 2 10.65 1.86 24.63
CA THR A 2 10.23 2.53 23.37
C THR A 2 10.41 4.06 23.25
N ARG A 3 11.66 4.52 23.15
CA ARG A 3 12.00 5.75 22.41
C ARG A 3 11.80 5.49 20.91
N PHE A 4 10.57 5.62 20.43
CA PHE A 4 10.20 5.40 19.03
C PHE A 4 9.72 6.66 18.32
N TYR A 5 10.06 7.85 18.82
CA TYR A 5 9.52 9.08 18.27
C TYR A 5 10.55 9.88 17.46
N LYS A 6 10.15 10.15 16.22
CA LYS A 6 10.67 11.18 15.31
C LYS A 6 12.01 10.90 14.65
N GLN A 7 12.02 9.97 13.70
CA GLN A 7 12.82 10.15 12.50
C GLN A 7 11.93 10.78 11.44
N ALA A 8 12.03 12.11 11.27
CA ALA A 8 11.73 12.67 9.96
C ALA A 8 12.66 11.94 8.97
N ASN A 9 12.14 11.45 7.85
CA ASN A 9 12.85 10.56 6.91
C ASN A 9 13.08 9.11 7.41
N PHE A 10 12.10 8.50 8.08
CA PHE A 10 12.07 7.04 8.21
C PHE A 10 11.97 6.40 6.81
N THR A 11 12.97 5.59 6.47
CA THR A 11 12.97 4.77 5.25
C THR A 11 12.82 3.31 5.63
N LEU A 12 12.10 2.53 4.84
CA LEU A 12 11.92 1.08 5.05
C LEU A 12 13.25 0.33 5.28
N ALA A 13 14.31 0.75 4.59
CA ALA A 13 15.66 0.22 4.73
C ALA A 13 16.29 0.37 6.13
N ARG A 14 15.76 1.23 7.01
CA ARG A 14 16.23 1.43 8.40
C ARG A 14 15.35 0.76 9.45
N ALA A 15 14.30 0.04 9.04
CA ALA A 15 13.42 -0.64 9.97
C ALA A 15 14.15 -1.69 10.83
N ASN A 16 13.68 -1.90 12.06
CA ASN A 16 14.16 -2.97 12.94
C ASN A 16 13.97 -4.35 12.28
N PRO A 17 14.86 -5.33 12.55
CA PRO A 17 14.81 -6.64 11.90
C PRO A 17 13.46 -7.36 12.09
N SER A 18 12.83 -7.22 13.27
CA SER A 18 11.50 -7.76 13.55
C SER A 18 10.44 -7.17 12.62
N THR A 19 10.43 -5.85 12.43
CA THR A 19 9.54 -5.15 11.49
C THR A 19 9.81 -5.56 10.05
N ARG A 20 11.07 -5.78 9.66
CA ARG A 20 11.38 -6.25 8.29
C ARG A 20 10.78 -7.63 8.02
N VAL A 21 10.93 -8.57 8.95
CA VAL A 21 10.35 -9.91 8.79
C VAL A 21 8.83 -9.82 8.69
N LEU A 22 8.19 -9.05 9.58
CA LEU A 22 6.73 -8.86 9.56
C LEU A 22 6.24 -8.29 8.22
N LEU A 23 6.86 -7.21 7.75
CA LEU A 23 6.51 -6.58 6.47
C LEU A 23 6.78 -7.51 5.30
N THR A 24 7.87 -8.28 5.34
CA THR A 24 8.17 -9.27 4.29
C THR A 24 7.09 -10.34 4.21
N LEU A 25 6.68 -10.91 5.35
CA LEU A 25 5.62 -11.90 5.40
C LEU A 25 4.30 -11.33 4.87
N PHE A 26 3.92 -10.12 5.31
CA PHE A 26 2.74 -9.42 4.80
C PHE A 26 2.80 -9.27 3.28
N LEU A 27 3.87 -8.68 2.72
CA LEU A 27 4.00 -8.43 1.29
C LEU A 27 4.03 -9.72 0.45
N LEU A 28 4.66 -10.79 0.96
CA LEU A 28 4.62 -12.10 0.31
C LEU A 28 3.21 -12.69 0.31
N THR A 29 2.46 -12.53 1.41
CA THR A 29 1.05 -12.94 1.45
C THR A 29 0.21 -12.14 0.45
N VAL A 30 0.46 -10.84 0.28
CA VAL A 30 -0.22 -10.03 -0.74
C VAL A 30 0.08 -10.55 -2.15
N LEU A 31 1.35 -10.82 -2.47
CA LEU A 31 1.75 -11.36 -3.77
C LEU A 31 1.14 -12.74 -4.03
N LEU A 32 1.11 -13.62 -3.03
CA LEU A 32 0.46 -14.91 -3.12
C LEU A 32 -1.06 -14.75 -3.31
N GLY A 33 -1.68 -13.80 -2.62
CA GLY A 33 -3.08 -13.43 -2.81
C GLY A 33 -3.38 -12.98 -4.25
N CYS A 34 -2.52 -12.14 -4.83
CA CYS A 34 -2.62 -11.74 -6.24
C CYS A 34 -2.55 -12.96 -7.18
N PHE A 35 -1.65 -13.90 -6.90
CA PHE A 35 -1.52 -15.13 -7.70
C PHE A 35 -2.76 -16.01 -7.59
N VAL A 36 -3.28 -16.22 -6.37
CA VAL A 36 -4.52 -16.97 -6.16
C VAL A 36 -5.71 -16.29 -6.83
N ALA A 37 -5.79 -14.96 -6.80
CA ALA A 37 -6.84 -14.21 -7.49
C ALA A 37 -6.79 -14.43 -9.01
N LEU A 38 -5.61 -14.46 -9.62
CA LEU A 38 -5.45 -14.80 -11.04
C LEU A 38 -5.94 -16.21 -11.37
N LEU A 39 -5.54 -17.20 -10.57
CA LEU A 39 -5.98 -18.59 -10.75
C LEU A 39 -7.50 -18.74 -10.58
N GLN A 40 -8.07 -18.05 -9.58
CA GLN A 40 -9.49 -18.06 -9.31
C GLN A 40 -10.29 -17.40 -10.43
N TYR A 41 -9.76 -16.32 -11.02
CA TYR A 41 -10.35 -15.69 -12.19
C TYR A 41 -10.30 -16.66 -13.38
N SER A 42 -9.12 -17.14 -13.76
CA SER A 42 -8.97 -18.03 -14.92
C SER A 42 -9.81 -19.31 -14.81
N GLY A 43 -9.93 -19.87 -13.60
CA GLY A 43 -10.73 -21.06 -13.36
C GLY A 43 -12.24 -20.83 -13.38
N ARG A 44 -12.71 -19.59 -13.18
CA ARG A 44 -14.14 -19.25 -13.14
C ARG A 44 -14.67 -18.60 -14.41
N SER A 45 -13.85 -17.82 -15.08
CA SER A 45 -14.23 -17.17 -16.35
C SER A 45 -13.99 -18.09 -17.55
N GLY A 46 -13.15 -19.13 -17.42
CA GLY A 46 -12.76 -20.00 -18.54
C GLY A 46 -11.57 -19.46 -19.35
N GLY A 47 -11.02 -18.29 -18.97
CA GLY A 47 -9.88 -17.68 -19.65
C GLY A 47 -9.67 -16.20 -19.33
N PHE A 48 -8.88 -15.54 -20.18
CA PHE A 48 -8.56 -14.10 -20.07
C PHE A 48 -9.09 -13.33 -21.27
N THR A 49 -10.28 -13.66 -21.79
CA THR A 49 -10.90 -12.91 -22.89
C THR A 49 -12.05 -12.04 -22.41
N ALA A 50 -12.40 -11.03 -23.21
CA ALA A 50 -13.56 -10.18 -22.93
C ALA A 50 -14.88 -10.96 -22.94
N VAL A 51 -14.94 -12.06 -23.70
CA VAL A 51 -16.09 -12.96 -23.74
C VAL A 51 -16.21 -13.71 -22.41
N ASP A 52 -15.11 -14.24 -21.89
CA ASP A 52 -15.04 -14.94 -20.60
C ASP A 52 -15.48 -14.04 -19.44
N ALA A 53 -15.01 -12.78 -19.44
CA ALA A 53 -15.39 -11.78 -18.45
C ALA A 53 -16.91 -11.52 -18.47
N ARG A 54 -17.49 -11.47 -19.67
CA ARG A 54 -18.92 -11.24 -19.87
C ARG A 54 -19.76 -12.44 -19.47
N GLN A 55 -19.35 -13.64 -19.85
CA GLN A 55 -20.00 -14.90 -19.45
C GLN A 55 -20.00 -15.07 -17.93
N TRP A 56 -18.94 -14.63 -17.24
CA TRP A 56 -18.89 -14.67 -15.78
C TRP A 56 -19.96 -13.81 -15.09
N VAL A 57 -20.34 -12.67 -15.69
CA VAL A 57 -21.38 -11.76 -15.15
C VAL A 57 -22.78 -12.14 -15.63
N GLN A 58 -22.96 -12.28 -16.94
CA GLN A 58 -24.27 -12.47 -17.58
C GLN A 58 -24.69 -13.94 -17.69
N GLY A 59 -23.78 -14.88 -17.43
CA GLY A 59 -24.01 -16.30 -17.60
C GLY A 59 -23.94 -16.75 -19.07
N ASN A 60 -24.02 -18.06 -19.29
CA ASN A 60 -24.09 -18.68 -20.61
C ASN A 60 -25.26 -19.68 -20.71
N GLU A 61 -26.30 -19.50 -19.89
CA GLU A 61 -27.45 -20.41 -19.79
C GLU A 61 -28.21 -20.59 -21.12
N GLU A 62 -28.12 -19.61 -22.01
CA GLU A 62 -28.74 -19.67 -23.34
C GLU A 62 -27.94 -20.54 -24.34
N GLN A 63 -26.69 -20.87 -24.03
CA GLN A 63 -25.82 -21.70 -24.87
C GLN A 63 -25.99 -23.18 -24.51
N LEU A 64 -26.94 -23.83 -25.21
CA LEU A 64 -27.26 -25.25 -25.01
C LEU A 64 -26.08 -26.20 -25.28
N ASP A 65 -25.09 -25.77 -26.05
CA ASP A 65 -23.89 -26.56 -26.41
C ASP A 65 -22.68 -26.24 -25.51
N ALA A 66 -22.85 -25.47 -24.44
CA ALA A 66 -21.74 -25.09 -23.55
C ALA A 66 -21.22 -26.29 -22.74
N GLU A 67 -19.90 -26.49 -22.75
CA GLU A 67 -19.23 -27.56 -21.99
C GLU A 67 -19.35 -27.37 -20.46
N VAL A 68 -19.48 -26.12 -20.02
CA VAL A 68 -19.70 -25.72 -18.61
C VAL A 68 -20.79 -24.66 -18.55
N LEU A 69 -21.85 -24.92 -17.79
CA LEU A 69 -22.92 -23.96 -17.53
C LEU A 69 -22.52 -23.00 -16.40
N ILE A 70 -22.56 -21.70 -16.69
CA ILE A 70 -22.28 -20.58 -15.80
C ILE A 70 -23.58 -19.79 -15.64
N PRO A 71 -24.17 -19.76 -14.44
CA PRO A 71 -25.41 -19.04 -14.22
C PRO A 71 -25.19 -17.53 -14.19
N SER A 72 -26.20 -16.79 -14.64
CA SER A 72 -26.22 -15.32 -14.56
C SER A 72 -26.17 -14.84 -13.11
N LYS A 73 -25.44 -13.76 -12.83
CA LYS A 73 -25.33 -13.21 -11.48
C LYS A 73 -26.54 -12.35 -11.15
N SER A 74 -27.16 -12.63 -10.01
CA SER A 74 -28.23 -11.79 -9.47
C SER A 74 -27.67 -10.46 -8.92
N SER A 75 -28.50 -9.42 -8.84
CA SER A 75 -28.07 -8.11 -8.29
C SER A 75 -27.66 -8.19 -6.82
N VAL A 76 -28.24 -9.13 -6.06
CA VAL A 76 -27.89 -9.37 -4.65
C VAL A 76 -26.50 -9.99 -4.54
N GLU A 77 -26.21 -10.99 -5.37
CA GLU A 77 -24.87 -11.59 -5.44
C GLU A 77 -23.82 -10.56 -5.88
N MET A 78 -24.15 -9.73 -6.86
CA MET A 78 -23.25 -8.66 -7.32
C MET A 78 -22.96 -7.66 -6.21
N LEU A 79 -23.98 -7.23 -5.47
CA LEU A 79 -23.82 -6.31 -4.34
C LEU A 79 -23.01 -6.94 -3.20
N ALA A 80 -23.20 -8.23 -2.94
CA ALA A 80 -22.41 -8.95 -1.95
C ALA A 80 -20.93 -9.01 -2.33
N ILE A 81 -20.62 -9.25 -3.61
CA ILE A 81 -19.24 -9.22 -4.13
C ILE A 81 -18.65 -7.82 -3.95
N ILE A 82 -19.36 -6.76 -4.37
CA ILE A 82 -18.90 -5.38 -4.25
C ILE A 82 -18.64 -5.02 -2.78
N HIS A 83 -19.55 -5.37 -1.88
CA HIS A 83 -19.42 -5.11 -0.45
C HIS A 83 -18.17 -5.78 0.16
N ASP A 84 -17.93 -7.05 -0.19
CA ASP A 84 -16.76 -7.78 0.32
C ASP A 84 -15.44 -7.19 -0.20
N HIS A 85 -15.42 -6.78 -1.47
CA HIS A 85 -14.22 -6.29 -2.15
C HIS A 85 -13.93 -4.82 -1.83
N ILE A 86 -14.95 -3.96 -1.68
CA ILE A 86 -14.74 -2.52 -1.45
C ILE A 86 -14.01 -2.25 -0.14
N PHE A 87 -14.34 -2.99 0.93
CA PHE A 87 -13.70 -2.77 2.22
C PHE A 87 -12.31 -3.43 2.27
N SER A 88 -12.23 -4.70 1.89
CA SER A 88 -10.98 -5.47 2.00
C SER A 88 -9.89 -4.94 1.06
N LEU A 89 -10.22 -4.67 -0.21
CA LEU A 89 -9.25 -4.20 -1.20
C LEU A 89 -8.88 -2.74 -0.98
N ALA A 90 -9.78 -1.88 -0.51
CA ALA A 90 -9.43 -0.49 -0.17
C ALA A 90 -8.41 -0.45 0.98
N VAL A 91 -8.62 -1.23 2.04
CA VAL A 91 -7.67 -1.32 3.15
C VAL A 91 -6.34 -1.92 2.70
N LEU A 92 -6.38 -3.01 1.93
CA LEU A 92 -5.17 -3.65 1.41
C LEU A 92 -4.35 -2.69 0.54
N LEU A 93 -5.02 -2.02 -0.40
CA LEU A 93 -4.40 -1.06 -1.30
C LEU A 93 -3.85 0.14 -0.52
N PHE A 94 -4.60 0.67 0.46
CA PHE A 94 -4.13 1.74 1.33
C PHE A 94 -2.84 1.35 2.04
N VAL A 95 -2.77 0.15 2.65
CA VAL A 95 -1.58 -0.31 3.36
C VAL A 95 -0.38 -0.44 2.40
N VAL A 96 -0.56 -1.09 1.25
CA VAL A 96 0.55 -1.30 0.29
C VAL A 96 1.05 0.03 -0.26
N LEU A 97 0.15 0.92 -0.69
CA LEU A 97 0.54 2.23 -1.22
C LEU A 97 1.17 3.12 -0.14
N HIS A 98 0.68 3.04 1.09
CA HIS A 98 1.31 3.75 2.22
C HIS A 98 2.73 3.24 2.49
N LEU A 99 2.99 1.93 2.35
CA LEU A 99 4.35 1.40 2.42
C LEU A 99 5.20 1.92 1.24
N VAL A 100 4.63 2.02 0.04
CA VAL A 100 5.33 2.62 -1.12
C VAL A 100 5.72 4.08 -0.85
N GLU A 101 4.91 4.86 -0.13
CA GLU A 101 5.28 6.23 0.26
C GLU A 101 6.56 6.29 1.12
N LEU A 102 6.81 5.26 1.93
CA LEU A 102 8.01 5.14 2.76
C LEU A 102 9.28 4.69 1.99
N THR A 103 9.14 4.40 0.68
CA THR A 103 10.27 4.07 -0.20
C THR A 103 10.93 5.35 -0.73
N PRO A 104 12.22 5.30 -1.14
CA PRO A 104 12.94 6.46 -1.68
C PRO A 104 12.59 6.78 -3.15
N TRP A 105 11.48 6.24 -3.69
CA TRP A 105 11.03 6.58 -5.04
C TRP A 105 10.71 8.07 -5.16
N THR A 106 10.86 8.60 -6.38
CA THR A 106 10.43 9.96 -6.71
C THR A 106 8.91 10.08 -6.60
N GLU A 107 8.41 11.29 -6.40
CA GLU A 107 6.97 11.53 -6.17
C GLU A 107 6.09 11.09 -7.35
N GLY A 108 6.56 11.27 -8.59
CA GLY A 108 5.79 10.93 -9.79
C GLY A 108 5.27 9.49 -9.83
N PRO A 109 6.13 8.46 -9.80
CA PRO A 109 5.71 7.05 -9.76
C PRO A 109 4.78 6.71 -8.60
N LYS A 110 4.98 7.32 -7.42
CA LYS A 110 4.13 7.08 -6.24
C LYS A 110 2.70 7.58 -6.45
N ILE A 111 2.58 8.81 -6.97
CA ILE A 111 1.29 9.41 -7.32
C ILE A 111 0.62 8.59 -8.42
N THR A 112 1.35 8.23 -9.48
CA THR A 112 0.81 7.41 -10.58
C THR A 112 0.32 6.06 -10.07
N LEU A 113 1.10 5.36 -9.24
CA LEU A 113 0.71 4.07 -8.69
C LEU A 113 -0.52 4.19 -7.79
N SER A 114 -0.63 5.29 -7.03
CA SER A 114 -1.79 5.55 -6.18
C SER A 114 -3.06 5.83 -6.97
N LEU A 115 -2.97 6.70 -7.99
CA LEU A 115 -4.10 7.00 -8.88
C LEU A 115 -4.51 5.76 -9.67
N LEU A 116 -3.55 4.99 -10.18
CA LEU A 116 -3.81 3.77 -10.93
C LEU A 116 -4.42 2.68 -10.04
N GLY A 117 -3.92 2.53 -8.81
CA GLY A 117 -4.44 1.58 -7.82
C GLY A 117 -5.89 1.88 -7.45
N TYR A 118 -6.21 3.10 -7.04
CA TYR A 118 -7.59 3.44 -6.67
C TYR A 118 -8.52 3.51 -7.88
N GLY A 119 -8.04 4.00 -9.04
CA GLY A 119 -8.81 4.00 -10.28
C GLY A 119 -9.17 2.59 -10.74
N SER A 120 -8.22 1.65 -10.65
CA SER A 120 -8.45 0.25 -10.98
C SER A 120 -9.36 -0.46 -9.97
N LEU A 121 -9.27 -0.11 -8.68
CA LEU A 121 -10.23 -0.58 -7.66
C LEU A 121 -11.66 -0.15 -8.01
N LEU A 122 -11.88 1.13 -8.31
CA LEU A 122 -13.19 1.63 -8.72
C LEU A 122 -13.68 0.88 -9.96
N LEU A 123 -12.82 0.72 -10.97
CA LEU A 123 -13.19 0.01 -12.19
C LEU A 123 -13.54 -1.46 -11.93
N THR A 124 -12.81 -2.14 -11.04
CA THR A 124 -13.08 -3.53 -10.64
C THR A 124 -14.43 -3.68 -9.94
N LEU A 125 -14.86 -2.69 -9.17
CA LEU A 125 -16.13 -2.72 -8.44
C LEU A 125 -17.32 -2.32 -9.32
N PHE A 126 -17.16 -1.28 -10.14
CA PHE A 126 -18.26 -0.71 -10.92
C PHE A 126 -18.46 -1.37 -12.28
N ALA A 127 -17.41 -1.91 -12.92
CA ALA A 127 -17.56 -2.52 -14.25
C ALA A 127 -18.49 -3.74 -14.26
N PRO A 128 -18.42 -4.69 -13.29
CA PRO A 128 -19.37 -5.80 -13.23
C PRO A 128 -20.82 -5.34 -13.00
N TRP A 129 -21.01 -4.32 -12.16
CA TRP A 129 -22.33 -3.71 -11.93
C TRP A 129 -22.91 -3.08 -13.19
N TRP A 130 -22.07 -2.36 -13.94
CA TRP A 130 -22.45 -1.77 -15.22
C TRP A 130 -22.80 -2.85 -16.25
N LEU A 131 -21.97 -3.89 -16.36
CA LEU A 131 -22.15 -4.99 -17.31
C LEU A 131 -23.45 -5.78 -17.07
N GLN A 132 -23.92 -5.85 -15.83
CA GLN A 132 -25.20 -6.48 -15.50
C GLN A 132 -26.40 -5.74 -16.11
N HIS A 133 -26.32 -4.42 -16.25
CA HIS A 133 -27.42 -3.60 -16.79
C HIS A 133 -27.38 -3.49 -18.32
N GLU A 134 -26.31 -3.95 -18.96
CA GLU A 134 -26.19 -3.94 -20.40
C GLU A 134 -26.91 -5.12 -21.05
N THR A 135 -27.52 -4.87 -22.21
CA THR A 135 -28.23 -5.89 -22.98
C THR A 135 -27.27 -6.99 -23.44
N PRO A 136 -27.64 -8.28 -23.27
CA PRO A 136 -26.87 -9.38 -23.83
C PRO A 136 -26.75 -9.21 -25.36
N GLY A 137 -25.51 -9.05 -25.84
CA GLY A 137 -25.15 -8.97 -27.25
C GLY A 137 -24.56 -7.62 -27.66
N SER A 138 -24.51 -6.63 -26.75
CA SER A 138 -23.88 -5.35 -27.04
C SER A 138 -22.34 -5.49 -27.12
N ASP A 139 -21.74 -4.96 -28.17
CA ASP A 139 -20.28 -4.80 -28.36
C ASP A 139 -19.75 -3.62 -27.51
N SER A 140 -20.12 -3.57 -26.23
CA SER A 140 -19.69 -2.52 -25.32
C SER A 140 -18.23 -2.74 -24.90
N MET A 141 -17.54 -1.64 -24.56
CA MET A 141 -16.18 -1.71 -24.01
C MET A 141 -16.15 -2.15 -22.53
N THR A 142 -17.30 -2.48 -21.96
CA THR A 142 -17.49 -2.79 -20.53
C THR A 142 -16.80 -4.08 -20.09
N PRO A 143 -16.83 -5.20 -20.83
CA PRO A 143 -16.09 -6.40 -20.44
C PRO A 143 -14.57 -6.15 -20.43
N LEU A 144 -14.08 -5.34 -21.37
CA LEU A 144 -12.67 -4.95 -21.42
C LEU A 144 -12.29 -4.04 -20.24
N SER A 145 -13.18 -3.13 -19.85
CA SER A 145 -12.94 -2.26 -18.70
C SER A 145 -12.88 -3.06 -17.38
N MET A 146 -13.74 -4.08 -17.22
CA MET A 146 -13.68 -5.02 -16.10
C MET A 146 -12.34 -5.74 -16.01
N MET A 147 -11.88 -6.31 -17.14
CA MET A 147 -10.58 -6.98 -17.20
C MET A 147 -9.42 -6.04 -16.91
N LEU A 148 -9.47 -4.84 -17.49
CA LEU A 148 -8.45 -3.82 -17.31
C LEU A 148 -8.40 -3.38 -15.84
N GLY A 149 -9.55 -3.21 -15.19
CA GLY A 149 -9.66 -2.88 -13.77
C GLY A 149 -8.97 -3.94 -12.90
N GLY A 150 -9.36 -5.20 -13.05
CA GLY A 150 -8.77 -6.29 -12.25
C GLY A 150 -7.26 -6.44 -12.50
N SER A 151 -6.84 -6.36 -13.77
CA SER A 151 -5.42 -6.49 -14.16
C SER A 151 -4.57 -5.34 -13.62
N LEU A 152 -5.05 -4.11 -13.73
CA LEU A 152 -4.35 -2.93 -13.22
C LEU A 152 -4.27 -2.94 -11.70
N LEU A 153 -5.30 -3.43 -11.01
CA LEU A 153 -5.30 -3.54 -9.55
C LEU A 153 -4.25 -4.54 -9.08
N LEU A 154 -4.24 -5.74 -9.68
CA LEU A 154 -3.25 -6.77 -9.38
C LEU A 154 -1.83 -6.31 -9.72
N LEU A 155 -1.65 -5.62 -10.84
CA LEU A 155 -0.38 -5.04 -11.23
C LEU A 155 0.08 -3.99 -10.23
N SER A 156 -0.81 -3.10 -9.78
CA SER A 156 -0.50 -2.05 -8.81
C SER A 156 -0.08 -2.62 -7.47
N LEU A 157 -0.82 -3.62 -6.96
CA LEU A 157 -0.50 -4.33 -5.72
C LEU A 157 0.84 -5.08 -5.85
N SER A 158 1.09 -5.72 -6.99
CA SER A 158 2.32 -6.48 -7.21
C SER A 158 3.54 -5.58 -7.33
N ILE A 159 3.47 -4.51 -8.14
CA ILE A 159 4.54 -3.52 -8.28
C ILE A 159 4.82 -2.85 -6.93
N GLY A 160 3.79 -2.42 -6.22
CA GLY A 160 3.94 -1.80 -4.90
C GLY A 160 4.60 -2.74 -3.89
N SER A 161 4.18 -4.01 -3.88
CA SER A 161 4.75 -5.01 -2.98
C SER A 161 6.21 -5.34 -3.31
N ILE A 162 6.54 -5.52 -4.59
CA ILE A 162 7.92 -5.78 -5.05
C ILE A 162 8.81 -4.57 -4.76
N ALA A 163 8.34 -3.35 -5.00
CA ALA A 163 9.08 -2.12 -4.68
C ALA A 163 9.43 -2.03 -3.19
N CYS A 164 8.47 -2.36 -2.32
CA CYS A 164 8.69 -2.39 -0.88
C CYS A 164 9.69 -3.49 -0.47
N LEU A 165 9.60 -4.69 -1.06
CA LEU A 165 10.54 -5.78 -0.80
C LEU A 165 11.97 -5.46 -1.28
N ASP A 166 12.10 -4.83 -2.45
CA ASP A 166 13.39 -4.39 -3.00
C ASP A 166 14.07 -3.37 -2.08
N GLU A 167 13.32 -2.38 -1.57
CA GLU A 167 13.87 -1.40 -0.62
C GLU A 167 14.23 -2.03 0.73
N LEU A 168 13.48 -3.04 1.18
CA LEU A 168 13.68 -3.67 2.49
C LEU A 168 14.97 -4.50 2.55
N TRP A 169 15.28 -5.22 1.47
CA TRP A 169 16.36 -6.21 1.44
C TRP A 169 17.53 -5.84 0.54
N TRP A 170 17.27 -5.35 -0.67
CA TRP A 170 18.32 -5.11 -1.67
C TRP A 170 18.90 -3.70 -1.62
N ALA A 171 18.10 -2.68 -1.29
CA ALA A 171 18.62 -1.30 -1.19
C ALA A 171 19.72 -1.11 -0.13
N PRO A 172 19.66 -1.73 1.08
CA PRO A 172 20.75 -1.66 2.04
C PRO A 172 22.06 -2.24 1.50
N ILE A 173 21.98 -3.35 0.76
CA ILE A 173 23.13 -4.03 0.16
C ILE A 173 23.74 -3.13 -0.93
N ARG A 174 22.92 -2.54 -1.81
CA ARG A 174 23.37 -1.62 -2.85
C ARG A 174 24.03 -0.36 -2.28
N ARG A 175 23.48 0.22 -1.20
CA ARG A 175 24.06 1.40 -0.54
C ARG A 175 25.43 1.10 0.09
N LYS A 176 25.58 -0.07 0.73
CA LYS A 176 26.85 -0.52 1.29
C LYS A 176 27.93 -0.71 0.20
N GLY A 177 27.55 -1.25 -0.96
CA GLY A 177 28.46 -1.42 -2.11
C GLY A 177 28.87 -0.10 -2.79
N ARG A 178 28.00 0.92 -2.80
CA ARG A 178 28.24 2.19 -3.51
C ARG A 178 29.01 3.23 -2.70
N LYS A 179 29.39 2.96 -1.45
CA LYS A 179 29.93 3.95 -0.48
C LYS A 179 29.12 5.26 -0.45
N GLN A 180 27.83 5.20 -0.77
CA GLN A 180 27.00 6.40 -0.71
C GLN A 180 26.77 6.75 0.76
N PRO A 181 26.99 8.02 1.16
CA PRO A 181 26.69 8.43 2.51
C PRO A 181 25.21 8.17 2.78
N GLU A 182 24.94 7.53 3.90
CA GLU A 182 23.58 7.34 4.37
C GLU A 182 22.84 8.70 4.36
N PRO A 183 21.56 8.76 3.97
CA PRO A 183 20.79 9.98 4.08
C PRO A 183 20.92 10.52 5.50
N ALA A 184 21.44 11.74 5.62
CA ALA A 184 21.74 12.35 6.90
C ALA A 184 20.47 12.29 7.77
N ALA A 185 20.60 11.77 9.00
CA ALA A 185 19.51 11.86 9.95
C ALA A 185 19.20 13.36 10.15
N PRO A 186 17.93 13.78 10.02
CA PRO A 186 17.62 15.18 10.23
C PRO A 186 17.95 15.60 11.65
N SER A 187 18.34 16.87 11.78
CA SER A 187 18.65 17.51 13.04
C SER A 187 17.52 17.23 14.05
N PRO A 188 17.84 16.86 15.30
CA PRO A 188 16.82 16.62 16.30
C PRO A 188 15.93 17.88 16.44
N LEU A 189 14.61 17.67 16.42
CA LEU A 189 13.59 18.73 16.56
C LEU A 189 13.69 19.49 17.90
N HIS A 190 14.37 18.90 18.88
CA HIS A 190 14.82 19.61 20.06
C HIS A 190 16.31 19.86 19.90
N PRO A 191 16.76 21.14 19.81
CA PRO A 191 18.17 21.42 20.01
C PRO A 191 18.55 20.79 21.34
N GLY A 192 19.57 19.92 21.33
CA GLY A 192 20.07 19.33 22.56
C GLY A 192 20.35 20.45 23.55
N HIS A 193 19.97 20.25 24.82
CA HIS A 193 20.41 21.09 25.93
C HIS A 193 21.94 21.07 25.97
N GLY A 194 22.56 21.96 25.20
CA GLY A 194 23.99 22.06 24.98
C GLY A 194 24.42 23.43 24.47
N ALA A 195 23.51 24.41 24.48
CA ALA A 195 23.82 25.82 24.35
C ALA A 195 23.40 26.52 25.65
N ARG A 196 24.39 26.63 26.53
CA ARG A 196 24.48 27.50 27.69
C ARG A 196 23.65 28.79 27.53
N SER A 197 22.66 28.95 28.40
CA SER A 197 21.94 30.21 28.63
C SER A 197 21.48 30.19 30.08
N ASP A 198 22.34 30.69 30.97
CA ASP A 198 22.12 30.90 32.41
C ASP A 198 21.05 31.98 32.70
N ARG A 199 19.91 31.95 32.01
CA ARG A 199 18.76 32.80 32.33
C ARG A 199 17.48 32.00 32.19
N CYS A 200 17.02 31.47 33.33
CA CYS A 200 15.59 31.23 33.51
C CYS A 200 14.87 32.58 33.35
N PRO A 201 13.88 32.71 32.46
CA PRO A 201 13.09 33.94 32.31
C PRO A 201 12.05 34.14 33.42
N MET A 202 11.97 33.21 34.37
CA MET A 202 11.20 33.35 35.61
C MET A 202 12.21 33.41 36.75
N GLY A 203 12.43 34.61 37.29
CA GLY A 203 13.43 34.92 38.29
C GLY A 203 13.20 34.20 39.62
N HIS A 204 13.64 32.96 39.72
CA HIS A 204 13.87 32.31 40.99
C HIS A 204 15.37 32.35 41.28
N GLN A 205 15.77 33.33 42.11
CA GLN A 205 17.11 33.39 42.67
C GLN A 205 17.26 32.24 43.68
N ASP A 206 18.28 31.43 43.48
CA ASP A 206 18.67 30.37 44.42
C ASP A 206 19.24 31.01 45.69
N PRO A 207 18.69 30.78 46.90
CA PRO A 207 19.07 31.49 48.12
C PRO A 207 20.38 30.99 48.76
N ARG A 208 21.29 30.37 47.99
CA ARG A 208 22.49 29.68 48.52
C ARG A 208 23.83 30.33 48.18
N SER A 209 23.86 31.56 47.69
CA SER A 209 25.11 32.31 47.50
C SER A 209 25.23 33.49 48.47
N SER A 210 25.49 33.20 49.75
CA SER A 210 26.03 34.19 50.69
C SER A 210 26.72 33.49 51.86
N THR A 211 27.97 33.08 51.66
CA THR A 211 28.94 32.85 52.74
C THR A 211 30.32 33.18 52.17
N ASP A 212 30.63 34.47 52.12
CA ASP A 212 32.00 34.95 52.19
C ASP A 212 32.24 35.30 53.66
N ASP A 213 33.04 34.48 54.34
CA ASP A 213 33.64 34.82 55.64
C ASP A 213 35.07 34.29 55.60
N ASP A 214 36.01 35.16 55.21
CA ASP A 214 37.45 34.93 55.31
C ASP A 214 38.07 36.22 55.87
N SER A 215 38.37 36.19 57.17
CA SER A 215 39.25 37.15 57.85
C SER A 215 40.53 36.44 58.27
N PRO A 216 41.73 36.96 57.93
CA PRO A 216 42.98 36.37 58.39
C PRO A 216 43.52 37.08 59.65
N GLU A 217 43.87 36.31 60.68
CA GLU A 217 44.94 36.59 61.65
C GLU A 217 45.78 35.33 61.86
#